data_AF-T1B649-F1
#
_entry.id   AF-T1B649-F1
#
_cell.length_a   1.000
_cell.length_b   1.000
_cell.length_c   1.000
_cell.angle_alpha   90.00
_cell.angle_beta   90.00
_cell.angle_gamma   90.00
#
_symmetry.space_group_name_H-M   'P 1'
#
loop_
_entity.id
_entity.type
_entity.pdbx_description
1 polymer ?
#
loop_
_entity_poly.entity_id
_entity_poly.type
_entity_poly.pdbx_seq_one_letter_code
_entity_poly.pdbx_strand_id
1 'polypeptide(L)'
;RDAAERLVDPPKGRGEPVTVVLTARGWIRTARGHEWEPEQASYRSGDSFLDRVCTDSRSTLVLFDSMGRIYNIETETLPDGRGPGMPLTSRLDPPQGARFVALARFEPEERFVWVDSLGYGLCVPGAGLVVRARKGRALFRLPEGASALAPAAAGQATRIVLLSSAGQLLVLPLNAIPVLDKGRGVRLMGIPPRARASERILFVLGLGEGDG
;
A
#
# COMPACT_ATOMS: atom_id res chain seq x y z
N ARG A 1 -23.75 3.15 -11.92
CA ARG A 1 -22.73 4.09 -12.45
C ARG A 1 -22.78 5.47 -11.76
N ASP A 2 -23.72 5.75 -10.85
CA ASP A 2 -24.01 7.12 -10.37
C ASP A 2 -23.52 7.52 -8.95
N ALA A 3 -22.46 6.92 -8.42
CA ALA A 3 -21.90 7.35 -7.12
C ALA A 3 -20.40 7.66 -7.14
N ALA A 4 -19.63 7.04 -8.04
CA ALA A 4 -18.20 7.30 -8.17
C ALA A 4 -17.90 8.62 -8.92
N GLU A 5 -18.79 9.01 -9.83
CA GLU A 5 -18.59 10.14 -10.75
C GLU A 5 -18.74 11.52 -10.07
N ARG A 6 -19.27 11.58 -8.84
CA ARG A 6 -19.50 12.82 -8.08
C ARG A 6 -18.45 13.13 -7.01
N LEU A 7 -17.36 12.35 -6.91
CA LEU A 7 -16.42 12.43 -5.77
C LEU A 7 -15.00 12.85 -6.13
N VAL A 8 -14.71 13.11 -7.40
CA VAL A 8 -13.40 13.60 -7.85
C VAL A 8 -13.50 15.11 -7.96
N ASP A 9 -12.86 15.83 -7.03
CA ASP A 9 -12.64 17.27 -7.20
C ASP A 9 -11.93 17.48 -8.55
N PRO A 10 -12.18 18.60 -9.25
CA PRO A 10 -11.53 18.87 -10.52
C PRO A 10 -10.01 18.70 -10.39
N PRO A 11 -9.32 18.14 -11.41
CA PRO A 11 -7.92 17.81 -11.31
C PRO A 11 -7.13 19.04 -10.84
N LYS A 12 -6.55 18.96 -9.64
CA LYS A 12 -5.62 19.97 -9.14
C LYS A 12 -4.46 20.01 -10.14
N GLY A 13 -4.14 21.18 -10.72
CA GLY A 13 -2.99 21.30 -11.62
C GLY A 13 -1.70 20.81 -10.94
N ARG A 14 -0.72 20.29 -11.69
CA ARG A 14 0.49 19.67 -11.13
C ARG A 14 1.19 20.57 -10.10
N GLY A 15 1.47 20.00 -8.93
CA GLY A 15 2.27 20.64 -7.88
C GLY A 15 3.78 20.55 -8.15
N GLU A 16 4.57 21.01 -7.18
CA GLU A 16 6.03 20.85 -7.20
C GLU A 16 6.41 19.37 -6.96
N PRO A 17 7.48 18.85 -7.58
CA PRO A 17 7.91 17.49 -7.37
C PRO A 17 8.40 17.30 -5.92
N VAL A 18 7.91 16.25 -5.26
CA VAL A 18 8.26 15.89 -3.90
C VAL A 18 8.39 14.37 -3.75
N THR A 19 9.23 13.93 -2.82
CA THR A 19 9.28 12.56 -2.33
C THR A 19 8.62 12.50 -0.97
N VAL A 20 7.59 11.67 -0.84
CA VAL A 20 6.93 11.39 0.44
C VAL A 20 7.53 10.13 1.04
N VAL A 21 7.81 10.15 2.34
CA VAL A 21 8.40 9.03 3.07
C VAL A 21 7.50 8.61 4.21
N LEU A 22 7.25 7.31 4.30
CA LEU A 22 6.60 6.64 5.40
C LEU A 22 7.64 5.84 6.21
N THR A 23 7.51 5.90 7.53
CA THR A 23 8.36 5.14 8.46
C THR A 23 7.66 3.91 9.03
N ALA A 24 8.44 2.98 9.58
CA ALA A 24 7.93 1.75 10.18
C ALA A 24 7.04 2.00 11.41
N ARG A 25 7.21 3.15 12.10
CA ARG A 25 6.37 3.60 13.21
C ARG A 25 5.20 4.49 12.77
N GLY A 26 4.94 4.60 11.46
CA GLY A 26 3.79 5.35 10.93
C GLY A 26 3.97 6.86 11.00
N TRP A 27 5.20 7.37 10.87
CA TRP A 27 5.47 8.78 10.64
C TRP A 27 5.56 9.06 9.15
N ILE A 28 5.15 10.26 8.75
CA ILE A 28 5.14 10.69 7.35
C ILE A 28 5.72 12.10 7.19
N ARG A 29 6.45 12.33 6.11
CA ARG A 29 7.05 13.63 5.73
C ARG A 29 7.27 13.73 4.22
N THR A 30 7.46 14.94 3.73
CA THR A 30 7.89 15.20 2.35
C THR A 30 9.29 15.80 2.32
N ALA A 31 9.99 15.62 1.20
CA ALA A 31 11.11 16.46 0.81
C ALA A 31 10.96 16.87 -0.65
N ARG A 32 11.46 18.05 -1.01
CA ARG A 32 11.46 18.54 -2.39
C ARG A 32 12.34 17.69 -3.31
N GLY A 33 11.87 17.49 -4.53
CA GLY A 33 12.54 16.72 -5.58
C GLY A 33 12.41 15.21 -5.40
N HIS A 34 12.76 14.45 -6.45
CA HIS A 34 12.70 12.99 -6.48
C HIS A 34 14.04 12.31 -6.17
N GLU A 35 15.12 13.08 -6.13
CA GLU A 35 16.51 12.64 -5.89
C GLU A 35 16.83 12.33 -4.42
N TRP A 36 15.88 12.53 -3.51
CA TRP A 36 16.12 12.21 -2.11
C TRP A 36 16.15 10.69 -1.92
N GLU A 37 17.18 10.20 -1.24
CA GLU A 37 17.35 8.82 -0.78
C GLU A 37 16.97 8.69 0.71
N PRO A 38 15.73 8.25 1.03
CA PRO A 38 15.25 8.17 2.40
C PRO A 38 15.91 7.05 3.22
N GLU A 39 16.42 6.01 2.56
CA GLU A 39 17.07 4.86 3.19
C GLU A 39 18.31 5.28 3.97
N GLN A 40 18.97 6.37 3.55
CA GLN A 40 20.16 6.94 4.20
C GLN A 40 19.84 8.03 5.25
N ALA A 41 18.57 8.39 5.41
CA ALA A 41 18.18 9.48 6.31
C ALA A 41 18.18 9.04 7.79
N SER A 42 18.31 10.02 8.70
CA SER A 42 18.11 9.78 10.12
C SER A 42 16.62 9.75 10.49
N TYR A 43 16.27 8.84 11.40
CA TYR A 43 14.93 8.62 11.92
C TYR A 43 14.92 8.73 13.45
N ARG A 44 13.73 8.76 14.05
CA ARG A 44 13.56 8.71 15.50
C ARG A 44 14.12 7.40 16.06
N SER A 45 14.54 7.40 17.32
CA SER A 45 15.00 6.17 17.98
C SER A 45 13.92 5.08 17.94
N GLY A 46 14.29 3.88 17.48
CA GLY A 46 13.37 2.76 17.30
C GLY A 46 12.41 2.85 16.10
N ASP A 47 12.66 3.79 15.19
CA ASP A 47 11.97 3.97 13.91
C ASP A 47 12.95 3.80 12.74
N SER A 48 12.41 3.53 11.55
CA SER A 48 13.19 3.29 10.34
C SER A 48 12.39 3.67 9.10
N PHE A 49 13.08 3.80 7.97
CA PHE A 49 12.43 3.81 6.67
C PHE A 49 11.50 2.59 6.51
N LEU A 50 10.34 2.81 5.88
CA LEU A 50 9.43 1.74 5.46
C LEU A 50 9.19 1.80 3.96
N ASP A 51 8.78 2.96 3.44
CA ASP A 51 8.36 3.10 2.05
C ASP A 51 8.44 4.56 1.59
N ARG A 52 8.53 4.78 0.27
CA ARG A 52 8.52 6.12 -0.36
C ARG A 52 7.67 6.16 -1.63
N VAL A 53 7.12 7.34 -1.93
CA VAL A 53 6.57 7.63 -3.26
C VAL A 53 7.07 8.96 -3.79
N CYS A 54 7.51 8.98 -5.05
CA CYS A 54 7.80 10.20 -5.79
C CYS A 54 6.49 10.70 -6.40
N THR A 55 6.10 11.93 -6.07
CA THR A 55 4.83 12.52 -6.52
C THR A 55 4.95 14.04 -6.64
N ASP A 56 3.82 14.74 -6.71
CA ASP A 56 3.76 16.19 -6.61
C ASP A 56 3.02 16.65 -5.35
N SER A 57 3.27 17.90 -4.96
CA SER A 57 2.75 18.50 -3.72
C SER A 57 1.22 18.61 -3.66
N ARG A 58 0.51 18.41 -4.78
CA ARG A 58 -0.96 18.49 -4.87
C ARG A 58 -1.63 17.14 -5.04
N SER A 59 -0.84 16.06 -5.01
CA SER A 59 -1.35 14.70 -5.16
C SER A 59 -2.06 14.21 -3.91
N THR A 60 -3.06 13.35 -4.12
CA THR A 60 -3.62 12.50 -3.07
C THR A 60 -2.78 11.23 -2.94
N LEU A 61 -2.50 10.83 -1.71
CA LEU A 61 -1.83 9.58 -1.39
C LEU A 61 -2.85 8.54 -0.90
N VAL A 62 -2.58 7.28 -1.16
CA VAL A 62 -3.25 6.12 -0.57
C VAL A 62 -2.29 5.47 0.43
N LEU A 63 -2.77 5.21 1.64
CA LEU A 63 -2.03 4.47 2.66
C LEU A 63 -2.72 3.13 2.88
N PHE A 64 -1.94 2.06 3.02
CA PHE A 64 -2.42 0.71 3.28
C PHE A 64 -2.02 0.32 4.71
N ASP A 65 -2.91 -0.33 5.45
CA ASP A 65 -2.59 -0.90 6.77
C ASP A 65 -2.58 -2.42 6.79
N SER A 66 -1.96 -2.97 7.84
CA SER A 66 -1.83 -4.41 8.07
C SER A 66 -3.14 -5.12 8.36
N MET A 67 -4.24 -4.38 8.55
CA MET A 67 -5.58 -4.91 8.82
C MET A 67 -6.49 -4.85 7.58
N GLY A 68 -5.92 -4.56 6.40
CA GLY A 68 -6.64 -4.59 5.14
C GLY A 68 -7.49 -3.33 4.89
N ARG A 69 -7.15 -2.21 5.54
CA ARG A 69 -7.80 -0.92 5.31
C ARG A 69 -6.90 0.03 4.52
N ILE A 70 -7.56 0.93 3.82
CA ILE A 70 -6.92 2.05 3.14
C ILE A 70 -7.38 3.39 3.69
N TYR A 71 -6.55 4.41 3.47
CA TYR A 71 -6.78 5.79 3.88
C TYR A 71 -6.28 6.72 2.78
N ASN A 72 -6.82 7.93 2.70
CA ASN A 72 -6.24 8.98 1.85
C ASN A 72 -5.75 10.16 2.67
N ILE A 73 -4.68 10.78 2.19
CA ILE A 73 -4.13 12.03 2.72
C ILE A 73 -3.60 12.87 1.56
N GLU A 74 -3.76 14.19 1.66
CA GLU A 74 -3.26 15.12 0.66
C GLU A 74 -1.81 15.47 0.95
N THR A 75 -0.94 15.39 -0.06
CA THR A 75 0.50 15.68 0.08
C THR A 75 0.75 17.07 0.67
N GLU A 76 -0.03 18.08 0.28
CA GLU A 76 0.08 19.46 0.77
C GLU A 76 -0.10 19.62 2.28
N THR A 77 -0.70 18.63 2.95
CA THR A 77 -0.95 18.66 4.40
C THR A 77 0.19 18.10 5.23
N LEU A 78 1.20 17.55 4.57
CA LEU A 78 2.34 16.87 5.18
C LEU A 78 3.46 17.88 5.52
N PRO A 79 4.23 17.64 6.58
CA PRO A 79 5.38 18.47 6.91
C PRO A 79 6.47 18.31 5.86
N ASP A 80 6.95 19.43 5.33
CA ASP A 80 8.08 19.47 4.40
C ASP A 80 9.43 19.50 5.14
N GLY A 81 10.43 18.90 4.51
CA GLY A 81 11.82 18.91 4.94
C GLY A 81 12.28 17.64 5.65
N ARG A 82 13.57 17.65 6.01
CA ARG A 82 14.28 16.50 6.57
C ARG A 82 14.09 16.31 8.09
N GLY A 83 13.15 17.04 8.70
CA GLY A 83 12.77 16.86 10.10
C GLY A 83 12.07 15.52 10.33
N PRO A 84 11.71 15.17 11.58
CA PRO A 84 11.19 13.84 11.91
C PRO A 84 9.79 13.53 11.35
N GLY A 85 9.13 14.47 10.68
CA GLY A 85 7.77 14.31 10.14
C GLY A 85 6.67 14.45 11.19
N MET A 86 5.49 13.92 10.86
CA MET A 86 4.33 13.86 11.75
C MET A 86 3.80 12.42 11.88
N PRO A 87 3.21 12.02 13.02
CA PRO A 87 2.57 10.72 13.13
C PRO A 87 1.27 10.71 12.34
N LEU A 88 1.03 9.66 11.53
CA LEU A 88 -0.19 9.53 10.73
C LEU A 88 -1.47 9.52 11.58
N THR A 89 -1.38 9.06 12.83
CA THR A 89 -2.50 9.05 13.79
C THR A 89 -3.01 10.43 14.18
N SER A 90 -2.25 11.50 13.89
CA SER A 90 -2.76 12.86 14.07
C SER A 90 -3.80 13.27 13.01
N ARG A 91 -3.82 12.58 11.86
CA ARG A 91 -4.75 12.81 10.74
C ARG A 91 -5.73 11.67 10.52
N LEU A 92 -5.34 10.44 10.86
CA LEU A 92 -6.07 9.21 10.58
C LEU A 92 -6.37 8.47 11.88
N ASP A 93 -7.43 7.67 11.87
CA ASP A 93 -7.90 6.92 13.04
C ASP A 93 -7.86 5.41 12.76
N PRO A 94 -6.66 4.82 12.55
CA PRO A 94 -6.54 3.39 12.31
C PRO A 94 -6.94 2.59 13.57
N PRO A 95 -7.43 1.35 13.42
CA PRO A 95 -7.72 0.49 14.57
C PRO A 95 -6.49 0.27 15.46
N GLN A 96 -6.72 0.01 16.74
CA GLN A 96 -5.62 -0.32 17.66
C GLN A 96 -4.83 -1.52 17.16
N GLY A 97 -3.50 -1.41 17.14
CA GLY A 97 -2.59 -2.45 16.66
C GLY A 97 -2.41 -2.51 15.14
N ALA A 98 -3.15 -1.73 14.36
CA ALA A 98 -2.88 -1.58 12.95
C ALA A 98 -1.55 -0.83 12.73
N ARG A 99 -0.76 -1.30 11.77
CA ARG A 99 0.44 -0.61 11.27
C ARG A 99 0.24 -0.27 9.80
N PHE A 100 0.70 0.90 9.38
CA PHE A 100 0.79 1.20 7.95
C PHE A 100 1.88 0.32 7.33
N VAL A 101 1.61 -0.24 6.15
CA VAL A 101 2.48 -1.20 5.47
C VAL A 101 3.01 -0.67 4.14
N ALA A 102 2.36 0.33 3.55
CA ALA A 102 2.79 0.97 2.30
C ALA A 102 2.10 2.33 2.10
N LEU A 103 2.67 3.14 1.21
CA LEU A 103 2.01 4.28 0.59
C LEU A 103 2.06 4.20 -0.93
N ALA A 104 1.09 4.81 -1.60
CA ALA A 104 1.10 4.99 -3.05
C ALA A 104 0.50 6.35 -3.40
N ARG A 105 0.80 6.84 -4.59
CA ARG A 105 0.03 7.92 -5.21
C ARG A 105 -1.32 7.37 -5.65
N PHE A 106 -2.40 8.14 -5.46
CA PHE A 106 -3.70 7.75 -6.00
C PHE A 106 -3.68 7.86 -7.52
N GLU A 107 -3.88 6.73 -8.20
CA GLU A 107 -3.95 6.61 -9.66
C GLU A 107 -5.20 5.80 -10.01
N PRO A 108 -6.26 6.40 -10.58
CA PRO A 108 -7.53 5.71 -10.81
C PRO A 108 -7.43 4.56 -11.83
N GLU A 109 -6.52 4.69 -12.80
CA GLU A 109 -6.28 3.71 -13.86
C GLU A 109 -5.38 2.55 -13.42
N GLU A 110 -4.69 2.67 -12.29
CA GLU A 110 -3.82 1.62 -11.75
C GLU A 110 -4.64 0.49 -11.11
N ARG A 111 -4.02 -0.66 -10.92
CA ARG A 111 -4.54 -1.76 -10.11
C ARG A 111 -3.50 -2.17 -9.09
N PHE A 112 -3.94 -2.64 -7.93
CA PHE A 112 -3.05 -3.11 -6.88
C PHE A 112 -3.36 -4.56 -6.55
N VAL A 113 -2.35 -5.41 -6.54
CA VAL A 113 -2.45 -6.77 -6.02
C VAL A 113 -2.11 -6.76 -4.55
N TRP A 114 -3.08 -7.09 -3.72
CA TRP A 114 -2.93 -7.11 -2.28
C TRP A 114 -3.01 -8.53 -1.75
N VAL A 115 -1.99 -8.94 -0.99
CA VAL A 115 -1.82 -10.29 -0.47
C VAL A 115 -1.63 -10.25 1.03
N ASP A 116 -2.20 -11.23 1.73
CA ASP A 116 -2.00 -11.40 3.17
C ASP A 116 -0.89 -12.41 3.47
N SER A 117 -0.46 -12.38 4.73
CA SER A 117 0.60 -13.25 5.21
C SER A 117 0.23 -14.74 5.26
N LEU A 118 -1.02 -15.12 4.97
CA LEU A 118 -1.49 -16.52 4.84
C LEU A 118 -1.74 -16.95 3.39
N GLY A 119 -1.44 -16.08 2.43
CA GLY A 119 -1.49 -16.37 1.00
C GLY A 119 -2.86 -16.20 0.34
N TYR A 120 -3.80 -15.48 0.96
CA TYR A 120 -4.97 -14.97 0.23
C TYR A 120 -4.61 -13.65 -0.45
N GLY A 121 -5.21 -13.38 -1.61
CA GLY A 121 -5.04 -12.10 -2.28
C GLY A 121 -6.17 -11.76 -3.23
N LEU A 122 -6.25 -10.47 -3.55
CA LEU A 122 -7.16 -9.90 -4.53
C LEU A 122 -6.45 -8.80 -5.31
N CYS A 123 -7.01 -8.45 -6.46
CA CYS A 123 -6.67 -7.25 -7.18
C CYS A 123 -7.72 -6.17 -6.85
N VAL A 124 -7.31 -4.94 -6.53
CA VAL A 124 -8.20 -3.80 -6.30
C VAL A 124 -7.98 -2.75 -7.38
N PRO A 125 -9.04 -2.18 -7.99
CA PRO A 125 -8.89 -1.07 -8.92
C PRO A 125 -8.53 0.20 -8.16
N GLY A 126 -7.61 1.00 -8.72
CA GLY A 126 -7.16 2.28 -8.18
C GLY A 126 -8.31 3.26 -7.98
N ALA A 127 -9.26 3.32 -8.93
CA ALA A 127 -10.50 4.09 -8.81
C ALA A 127 -11.34 3.73 -7.56
N GLY A 128 -11.18 2.51 -7.02
CA GLY A 128 -11.84 2.07 -5.79
C GLY A 128 -11.16 2.55 -4.49
N LEU A 129 -9.96 3.15 -4.59
CA LEU A 129 -9.11 3.56 -3.45
C LEU A 129 -9.38 4.98 -2.95
N VAL A 130 -10.65 5.41 -3.00
CA VAL A 130 -11.12 6.72 -2.55
C VAL A 130 -11.81 6.60 -1.19
N VAL A 131 -11.34 7.38 -0.22
CA VAL A 131 -11.74 7.39 1.18
C VAL A 131 -11.62 8.80 1.77
N ARG A 132 -12.74 9.34 2.25
CA ARG A 132 -12.76 10.65 2.94
C ARG A 132 -12.73 10.55 4.47
N ALA A 133 -13.11 9.39 5.01
CA ALA A 133 -13.20 9.20 6.45
C ALA A 133 -11.81 8.96 7.06
N ARG A 134 -11.49 9.66 8.15
CA ARG A 134 -10.26 9.45 8.94
C ARG A 134 -10.05 8.00 9.38
N LYS A 135 -11.14 7.28 9.67
CA LYS A 135 -11.13 5.86 10.03
C LYS A 135 -10.73 4.93 8.88
N GLY A 136 -10.54 5.44 7.66
CA GLY A 136 -10.23 4.62 6.50
C GLY A 136 -11.42 3.79 6.01
N ARG A 137 -11.16 2.91 5.03
CA ARG A 137 -12.12 1.94 4.49
C ARG A 137 -11.49 0.55 4.49
N ALA A 138 -12.20 -0.43 5.06
CA ALA A 138 -11.80 -1.83 4.95
C ALA A 138 -12.09 -2.34 3.53
N LEU A 139 -11.04 -2.81 2.85
CA LEU A 139 -11.15 -3.42 1.52
C LEU A 139 -10.79 -4.91 1.59
N PHE A 140 -9.68 -5.24 2.25
CA PHE A 140 -9.18 -6.59 2.30
C PHE A 140 -9.61 -7.27 3.61
N ARG A 141 -10.53 -8.24 3.50
CA ARG A 141 -10.99 -9.04 4.63
C ARG A 141 -9.97 -10.15 4.90
N LEU A 142 -9.21 -9.99 5.97
CA LEU A 142 -8.17 -10.92 6.37
C LEU A 142 -8.77 -12.15 7.10
N PRO A 143 -8.23 -13.36 6.87
CA PRO A 143 -8.42 -14.48 7.79
C PRO A 143 -7.88 -14.16 9.19
N GLU A 144 -8.34 -14.91 10.19
CA GLU A 144 -7.81 -14.80 11.54
C GLU A 144 -6.29 -15.06 11.58
N GLY A 145 -5.56 -14.21 12.32
CA GLY A 145 -4.11 -14.29 12.46
C GLY A 145 -3.30 -13.86 11.21
N ALA A 146 -3.97 -13.44 10.12
CA ALA A 146 -3.30 -12.89 8.96
C ALA A 146 -3.08 -11.37 9.11
N SER A 147 -2.04 -10.88 8.44
CA SER A 147 -1.79 -9.45 8.27
C SER A 147 -1.62 -9.14 6.79
N ALA A 148 -2.16 -8.01 6.34
CA ALA A 148 -1.96 -7.55 4.98
C ALA A 148 -0.49 -7.12 4.76
N LEU A 149 0.06 -7.45 3.59
CA LEU A 149 1.41 -7.03 3.18
C LEU A 149 1.33 -5.69 2.42
N ALA A 150 2.50 -5.12 2.07
CA ALA A 150 2.52 -4.03 1.09
C ALA A 150 1.93 -4.54 -0.24
N PRO A 151 0.97 -3.83 -0.87
CA PRO A 151 0.44 -4.23 -2.15
C PRO A 151 1.48 -3.99 -3.26
N ALA A 152 1.45 -4.82 -4.30
CA ALA A 152 2.18 -4.56 -5.53
C ALA A 152 1.29 -3.76 -6.49
N ALA A 153 1.79 -2.64 -7.01
CA ALA A 153 1.18 -2.00 -8.17
C ALA A 153 1.26 -2.97 -9.36
N ALA A 154 0.17 -3.10 -10.11
CA ALA A 154 0.13 -3.96 -11.27
C ALA A 154 0.95 -3.33 -12.41
N GLY A 155 0.74 -2.05 -12.71
CA GLY A 155 1.41 -1.36 -13.82
C GLY A 155 1.31 -2.18 -15.10
N GLN A 156 2.47 -2.56 -15.65
CA GLN A 156 2.59 -3.41 -16.84
C GLN A 156 2.77 -4.91 -16.52
N ALA A 157 2.60 -5.31 -15.26
CA ALA A 157 2.81 -6.69 -14.84
C ALA A 157 1.80 -7.64 -15.51
N THR A 158 2.33 -8.74 -16.03
CA THR A 158 1.54 -9.87 -16.55
C THR A 158 1.54 -11.04 -15.56
N ARG A 159 2.50 -11.06 -14.62
CA ARG A 159 2.66 -12.10 -13.60
C ARG A 159 2.84 -11.49 -12.22
N ILE A 160 2.50 -12.29 -11.21
CA ILE A 160 2.72 -11.99 -9.79
C ILE A 160 3.61 -13.07 -9.18
N VAL A 161 4.56 -12.64 -8.38
CA VAL A 161 5.46 -13.49 -7.60
C VAL A 161 5.14 -13.37 -6.13
N LEU A 162 5.03 -14.51 -5.45
CA LEU A 162 4.92 -14.61 -4.00
C LEU A 162 6.10 -15.38 -3.45
N LEU A 163 6.71 -14.87 -2.37
CA LEU A 163 7.73 -15.58 -1.60
C LEU A 163 7.22 -15.88 -0.19
N SER A 164 7.35 -17.12 0.27
CA SER A 164 7.11 -17.50 1.67
C SER A 164 8.39 -17.53 2.50
N SER A 165 8.25 -17.42 3.82
CA SER A 165 9.36 -17.55 4.77
C SER A 165 9.97 -18.96 4.82
N ALA A 166 9.31 -19.95 4.21
CA ALA A 166 9.85 -21.29 4.01
C ALA A 166 10.68 -21.42 2.72
N GLY A 167 10.90 -20.31 2.00
CA GLY A 167 11.64 -20.30 0.73
C GLY A 167 10.81 -20.77 -0.48
N GLN A 168 9.48 -20.86 -0.34
CA GLN A 168 8.62 -21.21 -1.46
C GLN A 168 8.35 -20.00 -2.34
N LEU A 169 8.63 -20.12 -3.63
CA LEU A 169 8.34 -19.10 -4.63
C LEU A 169 7.21 -19.60 -5.54
N LEU A 170 6.17 -18.78 -5.73
CA LEU A 170 5.08 -19.04 -6.66
C LEU A 170 4.98 -17.90 -7.65
N VAL A 171 4.98 -18.23 -8.95
CA VAL A 171 4.68 -17.29 -10.03
C VAL A 171 3.34 -17.67 -10.63
N LEU A 172 2.42 -16.72 -10.73
CA LEU A 172 1.08 -16.91 -11.30
C LEU A 172 0.73 -15.76 -12.25
N PRO A 173 -0.12 -15.99 -13.27
CA PRO A 173 -0.54 -14.90 -14.13
C PRO A 173 -1.45 -13.93 -13.37
N LEU A 174 -1.30 -12.63 -13.62
CA LEU A 174 -2.09 -11.58 -12.95
C LEU A 174 -3.60 -11.80 -13.13
N ASN A 175 -4.01 -12.29 -14.30
CA ASN A 175 -5.42 -12.56 -14.63
C ASN A 175 -6.06 -13.72 -13.83
N ALA A 176 -5.26 -14.52 -13.09
CA ALA A 176 -5.79 -15.52 -12.15
C ALA A 176 -6.28 -14.89 -10.84
N ILE A 177 -5.94 -13.62 -10.57
CA ILE A 177 -6.33 -12.90 -9.36
C ILE A 177 -7.61 -12.11 -9.65
N PRO A 178 -8.71 -12.32 -8.89
CA PRO A 178 -9.95 -11.61 -9.11
C PRO A 178 -9.81 -10.12 -8.77
N VAL A 179 -10.39 -9.29 -9.62
CA VAL A 179 -10.55 -7.85 -9.36
C VAL A 179 -11.79 -7.64 -8.51
N LEU A 180 -11.63 -7.07 -7.31
CA LEU A 180 -12.71 -6.87 -6.34
C LEU A 180 -12.66 -5.47 -5.73
N ASP A 181 -13.82 -4.87 -5.47
CA ASP A 181 -13.91 -3.59 -4.74
C ASP A 181 -13.65 -3.74 -3.23
N LYS A 182 -13.86 -4.94 -2.70
CA LYS A 182 -13.54 -5.39 -1.33
C LYS A 182 -13.80 -6.88 -1.23
N GLY A 183 -13.14 -7.57 -0.29
CA GLY A 183 -13.42 -8.96 0.00
C GLY A 183 -12.21 -9.68 0.57
N ARG A 184 -12.33 -11.00 0.70
CA ARG A 184 -11.23 -11.87 1.14
C ARG A 184 -10.26 -12.21 0.00
N GLY A 185 -10.68 -12.04 -1.25
CA GLY A 185 -9.93 -12.56 -2.38
C GLY A 185 -9.94 -14.09 -2.44
N VAL A 186 -8.97 -14.63 -3.18
CA VAL A 186 -8.79 -16.08 -3.38
C VAL A 186 -7.47 -16.52 -2.77
N ARG A 187 -7.34 -17.82 -2.51
CA ARG A 187 -6.09 -18.40 -2.03
C ARG A 187 -5.10 -18.50 -3.20
N LEU A 188 -4.02 -17.72 -3.15
CA LEU A 188 -2.96 -17.71 -4.16
C LEU A 188 -1.88 -18.74 -3.84
N MET A 189 -1.34 -18.69 -2.61
CA MET A 189 -0.37 -19.65 -2.10
C MET A 189 -0.90 -20.33 -0.85
N GLY A 190 -0.85 -21.66 -0.83
CA GLY A 190 -1.46 -22.42 0.23
C GLY A 190 -0.54 -22.73 1.40
N ILE A 191 -0.62 -21.96 2.50
CA ILE A 191 0.06 -22.34 3.75
C ILE A 191 -0.80 -23.35 4.55
N PRO A 192 -0.34 -24.59 4.78
CA PRO A 192 -1.08 -25.60 5.54
C PRO A 192 -1.32 -25.16 6.99
N PRO A 193 -2.46 -25.50 7.62
CA PRO A 193 -2.76 -25.07 9.00
C PRO A 193 -1.62 -25.33 10.01
N ARG A 194 -0.98 -26.51 9.94
CA ARG A 194 0.15 -26.89 10.79
C ARG A 194 1.40 -26.01 10.64
N ALA A 195 1.57 -25.37 9.49
CA ALA A 195 2.72 -24.50 9.19
C ALA A 195 2.41 -23.02 9.46
N ARG A 196 1.14 -22.66 9.72
CA ARG A 196 0.74 -21.25 9.96
C ARG A 196 1.32 -20.65 11.24
N ALA A 197 2.05 -21.38 12.07
CA ALA A 197 2.78 -20.77 13.18
C ALA A 197 4.15 -20.21 12.73
N SER A 198 4.80 -20.85 11.76
CA SER A 198 6.17 -20.59 11.34
C SER A 198 6.32 -20.06 9.92
N GLU A 199 5.31 -20.24 9.07
CA GLU A 199 5.32 -19.84 7.68
C GLU A 199 4.39 -18.65 7.40
N ARG A 200 4.92 -17.68 6.65
CA ARG A 200 4.22 -16.47 6.22
C ARG A 200 4.60 -16.13 4.79
N ILE A 201 3.69 -15.52 4.04
CA ILE A 201 4.08 -14.77 2.83
C ILE A 201 4.86 -13.53 3.28
N LEU A 202 6.02 -13.29 2.66
CA LEU A 202 6.91 -12.19 3.00
C LEU A 202 6.69 -10.98 2.08
N PHE A 203 6.56 -11.21 0.78
CA PHE A 203 6.32 -10.14 -0.18
C PHE A 203 5.54 -10.64 -1.41
N VAL A 204 4.98 -9.66 -2.13
CA VAL A 204 4.35 -9.80 -3.43
C VAL A 204 5.03 -8.84 -4.41
N LEU A 205 5.30 -9.29 -5.63
CA LEU A 205 5.91 -8.49 -6.68
C LEU A 205 5.17 -8.69 -8.01
N GLY A 206 5.04 -7.64 -8.80
CA GLY A 206 4.61 -7.72 -10.20
C GLY A 206 5.79 -7.86 -11.14
N LEU A 207 5.65 -8.68 -12.19
CA LEU A 207 6.62 -8.84 -13.27
C LEU A 207 5.98 -8.48 -14.61
N GLY A 208 6.62 -7.58 -15.36
CA GLY A 208 6.25 -7.21 -16.72
C GLY A 208 6.75 -8.19 -17.77
N GLU A 209 6.38 -7.97 -19.02
CA GLU A 209 7.02 -8.67 -20.15
C GLU A 209 8.46 -8.17 -20.30
N GLY A 210 9.45 -9.04 -20.10
CA GLY A 210 10.88 -8.74 -20.22
C GLY A 210 11.71 -8.88 -18.93
N ASP A 211 11.07 -9.08 -17.77
CA ASP A 211 11.75 -9.23 -16.47
C ASP A 211 12.24 -10.66 -16.16
N GLY A 212 12.66 -11.41 -17.19
CA GLY A 212 13.01 -12.85 -17.10
C GLY A 212 14.38 -13.20 -17.67
#